data_AF-A0A6A6EKR3-F1
#
_entry.id   AF-A0A6A6EKR3-F1
#
_cell.length_a   1.000
_cell.length_b   1.000
_cell.length_c   1.000
_cell.angle_alpha   90.00
_cell.angle_beta   90.00
_cell.angle_gamma   90.00
#
_symmetry.space_group_name_H-M   'P 1'
#
loop_
_entity.id
_entity.type
_entity.pdbx_description
1 polymer ?
#
loop_
_entity_poly.entity_id
_entity_poly.type
_entity_poly.pdbx_seq_one_letter_code
_entity_poly.pdbx_strand_id
1 'polypeptide(L)'
;DNRMLHAIETGWFVLNKYHTMTEDDPVYAVALLLDPSKRRAYIEQNWPSDWLQSAFSGAGEIWEAEYNSIIDSEKLERSEDVSTPLKKSGDQLAFLLKSIEVKKKVICTDTDNLDVFINASPIEVDCTPLKWWSRIEQRK
;
A
#
# COMPACT_ATOMS: atom_id res chain seq x y z
N ASP A 1 36.95 -6.97 -12.68
CA ASP A 1 36.81 -8.38 -13.06
C ASP A 1 35.52 -8.53 -13.85
N ASN A 2 35.61 -8.96 -15.12
CA ASN A 2 34.46 -9.07 -16.03
C ASN A 2 33.44 -10.13 -15.58
N ARG A 3 33.87 -11.14 -14.80
CA ARG A 3 32.96 -12.19 -14.29
C ARG A 3 32.00 -11.64 -13.25
N MET A 4 32.49 -10.74 -12.39
CA MET A 4 31.69 -10.11 -11.35
C MET A 4 30.63 -9.18 -11.94
N LEU A 5 31.02 -8.37 -12.95
CA LEU A 5 30.07 -7.50 -13.67
C LEU A 5 28.97 -8.32 -14.34
N HIS A 6 29.34 -9.42 -15.01
CA HIS A 6 28.37 -10.30 -15.66
C HIS A 6 27.39 -10.95 -14.65
N ALA A 7 27.87 -11.33 -13.47
CA ALA A 7 27.01 -11.86 -12.41
C ALA A 7 26.04 -10.80 -11.86
N ILE A 8 26.48 -9.55 -11.72
CA ILE A 8 25.65 -8.42 -11.29
C ILE A 8 24.56 -8.13 -12.34
N GLU A 9 24.94 -8.03 -13.62
CA GLU A 9 23.99 -7.79 -14.72
C GLU A 9 22.94 -8.91 -14.83
N THR A 10 23.37 -10.16 -14.70
CA THR A 10 22.45 -11.31 -14.72
C THR A 10 21.50 -11.28 -13.52
N GLY A 11 22.01 -10.96 -12.33
CA GLY A 11 21.19 -10.79 -11.13
C GLY A 11 20.15 -9.68 -11.30
N TRP A 12 20.56 -8.53 -11.83
CA TRP A 12 19.66 -7.41 -12.13
C TRP A 12 18.58 -7.80 -13.13
N PHE A 13 18.93 -8.50 -14.22
CA PHE A 13 17.97 -8.96 -15.22
C PHE A 13 16.90 -9.88 -14.63
N VAL A 14 17.31 -10.84 -13.80
CA VAL A 14 16.39 -11.77 -13.14
C VAL A 14 15.47 -11.02 -12.17
N LEU A 15 16.03 -10.12 -11.36
CA LEU A 15 15.23 -9.28 -10.46
C LEU A 15 14.24 -8.43 -11.25
N ASN A 16 14.69 -7.73 -12.29
CA ASN A 16 13.85 -6.90 -13.14
C ASN A 16 12.70 -7.71 -13.74
N LYS A 17 12.95 -8.93 -14.21
CA LYS A 17 11.91 -9.82 -14.74
C LYS A 17 10.81 -10.10 -13.71
N TYR A 18 11.17 -10.45 -12.48
CA TYR A 18 10.18 -10.73 -11.44
C TYR A 18 9.48 -9.46 -10.96
N HIS A 19 10.18 -8.32 -10.93
CA HIS A 19 9.60 -7.03 -10.60
C HIS A 19 8.60 -6.56 -11.67
N THR A 20 8.90 -6.70 -12.96
CA THR A 20 7.95 -6.36 -14.03
C THR A 20 6.66 -7.17 -13.95
N MET A 21 6.73 -8.46 -13.57
CA MET A 21 5.54 -9.28 -13.37
C MET A 21 4.71 -8.88 -12.15
N THR A 22 5.29 -8.12 -11.20
CA THR A 22 4.60 -7.64 -9.99
C THR A 22 4.14 -6.19 -10.13
N GLU A 23 4.82 -5.39 -10.94
CA GLU A 23 4.43 -4.02 -11.33
C GLU A 23 3.13 -4.01 -12.16
N ASP A 24 2.80 -5.13 -12.81
CA ASP A 24 1.54 -5.31 -13.55
C ASP A 24 0.30 -5.29 -12.64
N ASP A 25 0.44 -5.56 -11.33
CA ASP A 25 -0.68 -5.63 -10.41
C ASP A 25 -0.72 -4.40 -9.47
N PRO A 26 -1.69 -3.47 -9.62
CA PRO A 26 -1.79 -2.28 -8.77
C PRO A 26 -2.19 -2.59 -7.32
N VAL A 27 -2.38 -3.87 -6.96
CA VAL A 27 -2.77 -4.37 -5.64
C VAL A 27 -1.87 -3.83 -4.52
N TYR A 28 -0.56 -3.72 -4.77
CA TYR A 28 0.35 -3.18 -3.76
C TYR A 28 0.12 -1.69 -3.50
N ALA A 29 -0.12 -0.90 -4.55
CA ALA A 29 -0.46 0.51 -4.42
C ALA A 29 -1.79 0.69 -3.68
N VAL A 30 -2.81 -0.12 -4.03
CA VAL A 30 -4.11 -0.13 -3.34
C VAL A 30 -3.94 -0.41 -1.85
N ALA A 31 -3.15 -1.41 -1.47
CA ALA A 31 -2.93 -1.76 -0.06
C ALA A 31 -2.30 -0.60 0.74
N LEU A 32 -1.36 0.14 0.16
CA LEU A 32 -0.75 1.32 0.80
C LEU A 32 -1.72 2.50 0.88
N LEU A 33 -2.57 2.67 -0.13
CA LEU A 33 -3.58 3.71 -0.18
C LEU A 33 -4.70 3.48 0.83
N LEU A 34 -5.09 2.22 1.04
CA LEU A 34 -6.06 1.78 2.04
C LEU A 34 -5.46 1.70 3.46
N ASP A 35 -4.15 1.80 3.61
CA ASP A 35 -3.52 1.88 4.93
C ASP A 35 -3.71 3.31 5.50
N PRO A 36 -4.50 3.47 6.57
CA PRO A 36 -4.78 4.77 7.16
C PRO A 36 -3.52 5.50 7.63
N SER A 37 -2.44 4.79 7.95
CA SER A 37 -1.16 5.36 8.40
C SER A 37 -0.24 5.84 7.27
N LYS A 38 -0.57 5.49 6.03
CA LYS A 38 0.29 5.76 4.86
C LYS A 38 -0.43 6.65 3.86
N ARG A 39 -1.55 6.16 3.31
CA ARG A 39 -2.36 6.82 2.29
C ARG A 39 -1.51 7.35 1.12
N ARG A 40 -2.00 8.38 0.43
CA ARG A 40 -1.29 9.07 -0.65
C ARG A 40 0.08 9.61 -0.22
N ALA A 41 0.16 10.15 0.99
CA ALA A 41 1.36 10.84 1.48
C ALA A 41 2.60 9.92 1.53
N TYR A 42 2.40 8.62 1.79
CA TYR A 42 3.49 7.65 1.76
C TYR A 42 4.06 7.46 0.36
N ILE A 43 3.17 7.28 -0.63
CA ILE A 43 3.58 7.01 -2.00
C ILE A 43 4.31 8.25 -2.55
N GLU A 44 3.76 9.45 -2.32
CA GLU A 44 4.40 10.70 -2.74
C GLU A 44 5.77 10.96 -2.08
N GLN A 45 5.96 10.50 -0.84
CA GLN A 45 7.23 10.68 -0.12
C GLN A 45 8.30 9.65 -0.52
N ASN A 46 7.91 8.42 -0.80
CA ASN A 46 8.85 7.29 -0.89
C ASN A 46 9.03 6.76 -2.32
N TRP A 47 8.15 7.11 -3.25
CA TRP A 47 8.19 6.57 -4.62
C TRP A 47 8.66 7.63 -5.63
N PRO A 48 9.26 7.20 -6.76
CA PRO A 48 9.54 8.09 -7.88
C PRO A 48 8.26 8.72 -8.44
N SER A 49 8.35 9.96 -8.93
CA SER A 49 7.24 10.70 -9.53
C SER A 49 6.55 9.92 -10.66
N ASP A 50 7.34 9.21 -11.45
CA ASP A 50 6.89 8.53 -12.65
C ASP A 50 5.99 7.32 -12.33
N TRP A 51 6.08 6.81 -11.09
CA TRP A 51 5.28 5.68 -10.63
C TRP A 51 3.96 6.11 -9.99
N LEU A 52 3.86 7.37 -9.54
CA LEU A 52 2.70 7.88 -8.82
C LEU A 52 1.42 7.78 -9.66
N GLN A 53 1.49 8.21 -10.93
CA GLN A 53 0.32 8.22 -11.80
C GLN A 53 -0.19 6.80 -12.07
N SER A 54 0.71 5.85 -12.35
CA SER A 54 0.35 4.44 -12.55
C SER A 54 -0.28 3.84 -11.30
N ALA A 55 0.30 4.11 -10.13
CA ALA A 55 -0.18 3.65 -8.84
C ALA A 55 -1.59 4.14 -8.52
N PHE A 56 -1.88 5.43 -8.73
CA PHE A 56 -3.20 6.00 -8.47
C PHE A 56 -4.24 5.57 -9.51
N SER A 57 -3.86 5.50 -10.81
CA SER A 57 -4.77 5.04 -11.87
C SER A 57 -5.19 3.60 -11.65
N GLY A 58 -4.22 2.69 -11.45
CA GLY A 58 -4.51 1.28 -11.23
C GLY A 58 -5.31 1.03 -9.94
N ALA A 59 -5.09 1.83 -8.89
CA ALA A 59 -5.90 1.76 -7.69
C ALA A 59 -7.35 2.23 -7.90
N GLY A 60 -7.53 3.31 -8.64
CA GLY A 60 -8.86 3.79 -9.05
C GLY A 60 -9.59 2.77 -9.93
N GLU A 61 -8.89 2.15 -10.87
CA GLU A 61 -9.44 1.10 -11.75
C GLU A 61 -9.94 -0.11 -10.96
N ILE A 62 -9.14 -0.61 -10.00
CA ILE A 62 -9.58 -1.71 -9.10
C ILE A 62 -10.81 -1.29 -8.29
N TRP A 63 -10.80 -0.08 -7.72
CA TRP A 63 -11.94 0.42 -6.96
C TRP A 63 -13.22 0.49 -7.79
N GLU A 64 -13.16 1.08 -8.99
CA GLU A 64 -14.30 1.20 -9.88
C GLU A 64 -14.80 -0.16 -10.37
N ALA A 65 -13.88 -1.06 -10.74
CA ALA A 65 -14.22 -2.37 -11.26
C ALA A 65 -14.84 -3.30 -10.20
N GLU A 66 -14.23 -3.37 -9.02
CA GLU A 66 -14.54 -4.38 -8.02
C GLU A 66 -15.36 -3.87 -6.84
N TYR A 67 -15.37 -2.57 -6.52
CA TYR A 67 -15.96 -2.09 -5.27
C TYR A 67 -17.05 -1.03 -5.48
N ASN A 68 -16.85 -0.07 -6.38
CA ASN A 68 -17.83 1.01 -6.61
C ASN A 68 -19.16 0.46 -7.18
N SER A 69 -19.11 -0.60 -7.99
CA SER A 69 -20.29 -1.28 -8.52
C SER A 69 -20.98 -2.22 -7.52
N ILE A 70 -20.25 -2.70 -6.50
CA ILE A 70 -20.77 -3.59 -5.44
C ILE A 70 -21.54 -2.81 -4.38
N ILE A 71 -21.30 -1.50 -4.22
CA ILE A 71 -22.06 -0.64 -3.29
C ILE A 71 -23.56 -0.63 -3.63
N ASP A 72 -23.94 -0.85 -4.89
CA ASP A 72 -25.35 -1.00 -5.31
C ASP A 72 -25.88 -2.44 -5.21
N SER A 73 -25.02 -3.45 -5.09
CA SER A 73 -25.38 -4.87 -5.07
C SER A 73 -24.68 -5.59 -3.93
N GLU A 74 -25.26 -5.46 -2.75
CA GLU A 74 -25.09 -6.26 -1.54
C GLU A 74 -24.22 -7.54 -1.70
N LYS A 75 -23.16 -7.61 -0.88
CA LYS A 75 -22.52 -8.83 -0.36
C LYS A 75 -21.68 -9.63 -1.35
N LEU A 76 -20.35 -9.53 -1.25
CA LEU A 76 -19.46 -10.65 -1.57
C LEU A 76 -18.24 -10.75 -0.63
N GLU A 77 -17.66 -11.94 -0.67
CA GLU A 77 -17.20 -12.71 0.49
C GLU A 77 -15.79 -12.39 1.00
N ARG A 78 -15.64 -12.70 2.28
CA ARG A 78 -14.43 -12.66 3.09
C ARG A 78 -13.32 -13.53 2.47
N SER A 79 -12.24 -12.89 2.02
CA SER A 79 -10.97 -13.58 1.77
C SER A 79 -10.13 -13.62 3.05
N GLU A 80 -9.60 -14.80 3.35
CA GLU A 80 -8.93 -15.15 4.60
C GLU A 80 -7.49 -14.64 4.69
N ASP A 81 -7.07 -14.44 5.94
CA ASP A 81 -5.79 -13.91 6.41
C ASP A 81 -4.55 -14.52 5.73
N VAL A 82 -3.69 -13.64 5.21
CA VAL A 82 -2.24 -13.88 5.16
C VAL A 82 -1.57 -12.85 6.07
N SER A 83 -1.46 -13.20 7.35
CA SER A 83 -0.51 -12.56 8.26
C SER A 83 0.84 -13.27 8.15
N THR A 84 1.84 -12.62 7.55
CA THR A 84 3.23 -13.04 7.69
C THR A 84 3.86 -12.30 8.87
N PRO A 85 4.37 -13.01 9.90
CA PRO A 85 5.12 -12.39 10.98
C PRO A 85 6.53 -12.04 10.48
N LEU A 86 6.79 -10.77 10.18
CA LEU A 86 8.15 -10.32 9.88
C LEU A 86 8.96 -10.31 11.19
N LYS A 87 9.83 -11.30 11.35
CA LYS A 87 10.79 -11.37 12.47
C LYS A 87 11.69 -10.13 12.45
N LYS A 88 11.67 -9.41 13.56
CA LYS A 88 12.51 -8.25 13.86
C LYS A 88 13.99 -8.65 13.76
N SER A 89 14.70 -8.14 12.76
CA SER A 89 16.16 -8.10 12.77
C SER A 89 16.59 -6.67 13.08
N GLY A 90 17.56 -6.53 14.00
CA GLY A 90 18.50 -5.41 14.17
C GLY A 90 17.99 -3.96 14.25
N ASP A 91 18.61 -3.17 15.13
CA ASP A 91 18.34 -1.74 15.34
C ASP A 91 18.31 -0.90 14.04
N GLN A 92 18.98 -1.35 12.97
CA GLN A 92 18.96 -0.74 11.64
C GLN A 92 17.59 -0.84 10.93
N LEU A 93 16.90 -1.98 11.01
CA LEU A 93 15.57 -2.14 10.41
C LEU A 93 14.56 -1.23 11.10
N ALA A 94 14.64 -1.11 12.42
CA ALA A 94 13.79 -0.22 13.21
C ALA A 94 13.99 1.25 12.81
N PHE A 95 15.24 1.67 12.56
CA PHE A 95 15.56 3.00 12.07
C PHE A 95 14.98 3.26 10.66
N LEU A 96 15.14 2.30 9.74
CA LEU A 96 14.58 2.42 8.39
C LEU A 96 13.06 2.50 8.41
N LEU A 97 12.38 1.64 9.17
CA LEU A 97 10.94 1.70 9.37
C LEU A 97 10.49 3.04 9.95
N LYS A 98 11.29 3.62 10.86
CA LYS A 98 11.01 4.95 11.42
C LYS A 98 11.17 6.07 10.41
N SER A 99 12.16 5.98 9.52
CA SER A 99 12.41 7.01 8.49
C SER A 99 11.33 7.08 7.41
N ILE A 100 10.62 5.97 7.20
CA ILE A 100 9.58 5.82 6.18
C ILE A 100 8.17 6.10 6.76
N GLU A 101 8.05 6.27 8.08
CA GLU A 101 6.78 6.55 8.77
C GLU A 101 6.28 7.98 8.45
N VAL A 102 5.02 8.08 8.01
CA VAL A 102 4.39 9.36 7.69
C VAL A 102 3.64 9.89 8.90
N LYS A 103 4.23 10.86 9.61
CA LYS A 103 3.60 11.47 10.79
C LYS A 103 2.94 12.80 10.43
N LYS A 104 1.60 12.83 10.35
CA LYS A 104 0.80 14.06 10.38
C LYS A 104 -0.48 13.83 11.20
N LYS A 105 -0.96 14.88 11.86
CA LYS A 105 -2.12 14.85 12.76
C LYS A 105 -3.43 15.05 11.98
N VAL A 106 -4.47 14.30 12.35
CA VAL A 106 -5.73 14.12 11.61
C VAL A 106 -6.81 15.18 11.93
N ILE A 107 -7.64 15.46 10.90
CA ILE A 107 -9.08 15.80 10.98
C ILE A 107 -9.82 14.70 10.20
N CYS A 108 -10.84 14.06 10.78
CA CYS A 108 -11.56 12.93 10.19
C CYS A 108 -12.77 13.43 9.39
N THR A 109 -12.96 12.96 8.15
CA THR A 109 -14.17 13.23 7.35
C THR A 109 -14.89 11.94 7.01
N ASP A 110 -16.21 11.95 7.19
CA ASP A 110 -17.14 10.83 7.29
C ASP A 110 -17.75 10.39 5.93
N THR A 111 -16.92 10.25 4.89
CA THR A 111 -17.40 9.92 3.54
C THR A 111 -16.68 8.72 2.95
N ASP A 112 -17.45 7.72 2.51
CA ASP A 112 -16.99 6.46 1.89
C ASP A 112 -16.46 6.63 0.45
N ASN A 113 -15.91 7.81 0.15
CA ASN A 113 -15.32 8.12 -1.14
C ASN A 113 -13.81 7.87 -1.09
N LEU A 114 -13.32 6.98 -1.95
CA LEU A 114 -11.92 6.59 -2.00
C LEU A 114 -10.98 7.78 -2.19
N ASP A 115 -11.30 8.71 -3.09
CA ASP A 115 -10.49 9.90 -3.32
C ASP A 115 -10.41 10.77 -2.05
N VAL A 116 -11.53 10.93 -1.33
CA VAL A 116 -11.54 11.68 -0.07
C VAL A 116 -10.66 10.98 0.97
N PHE A 117 -10.73 9.65 1.08
CA PHE A 117 -9.94 8.89 2.05
C PHE A 117 -8.43 8.93 1.72
N ILE A 118 -8.05 8.68 0.47
CA ILE A 118 -6.65 8.60 0.04
C ILE A 118 -5.94 9.95 0.20
N ASN A 119 -6.64 11.05 -0.07
CA ASN A 119 -6.08 12.39 0.05
C ASN A 119 -6.09 12.91 1.51
N ALA A 120 -6.74 12.22 2.45
CA ALA A 120 -6.75 12.61 3.84
C ALA A 120 -5.37 12.44 4.50
N SER A 121 -5.10 13.27 5.52
CA SER A 121 -3.83 13.18 6.28
C SER A 121 -3.69 11.83 6.98
N PRO A 122 -2.52 11.17 6.96
CA PRO A 122 -2.33 9.87 7.59
C PRO A 122 -2.72 9.85 9.08
N ILE A 123 -3.22 8.70 9.54
CA ILE A 123 -3.66 8.46 10.92
C ILE A 123 -2.56 7.71 11.66
N GLU A 124 -2.18 8.19 12.85
CA GLU A 124 -1.37 7.39 13.77
C GLU A 124 -2.23 6.23 14.31
N VAL A 125 -2.01 5.03 13.78
CA VAL A 125 -2.72 3.83 14.19
C VAL A 125 -1.85 3.04 15.18
N ASP A 126 -2.45 2.65 16.31
CA ASP A 126 -1.81 1.87 17.39
C ASP A 126 -1.71 0.36 17.07
N CYS A 127 -2.25 -0.06 15.93
CA CYS A 127 -2.31 -1.45 15.48
C CYS A 127 -2.08 -1.61 13.98
N THR A 128 -2.14 -2.86 13.49
CA THR A 128 -2.06 -3.13 12.06
C THR A 128 -3.29 -2.57 11.32
N PRO A 129 -3.15 -2.18 10.04
CA PRO A 129 -4.25 -1.64 9.24
C PRO A 129 -5.47 -2.56 9.20
N LEU A 130 -5.26 -3.88 9.06
CA LEU A 130 -6.33 -4.86 9.04
C LEU A 130 -7.14 -4.90 10.36
N LYS A 131 -6.45 -4.76 11.50
CA LYS A 131 -7.09 -4.70 12.82
C LYS A 131 -7.85 -3.38 13.01
N TRP A 132 -7.37 -2.30 12.40
CA TRP A 132 -8.05 -1.01 12.42
C TRP A 132 -9.36 -1.04 11.62
N TRP A 133 -9.32 -1.57 10.39
CA TRP A 133 -10.51 -1.77 9.55
C TRP A 133 -11.52 -2.75 10.16
N SER A 134 -11.05 -3.67 11.00
CA SER A 134 -11.91 -4.61 11.71
C SER A 134 -12.69 -4.01 12.89
N ARG A 135 -12.44 -2.75 13.28
CA ARG A 135 -13.14 -2.09 14.39
C ARG A 135 -14.59 -1.80 14.03
N ILE A 136 -15.48 -1.92 15.01
CA ILE A 136 -16.91 -1.66 14.84
C ILE A 136 -17.16 -0.21 14.40
N GLU A 137 -16.34 0.73 14.89
CA GLU A 137 -16.39 2.15 14.50
C GLU A 137 -16.18 2.41 13.00
N GLN A 138 -15.51 1.49 12.29
CA GLN A 138 -15.21 1.60 10.87
C GLN A 138 -16.17 0.75 10.00
N ARG A 139 -17.02 -0.07 10.62
CA ARG A 139 -18.05 -0.86 9.93
C ARG A 139 -19.34 -0.05 9.92
N LYS A 140 -19.65 0.59 8.79
CA LYS A 140 -21.00 1.10 8.52
C LYS A 140 -21.88 -0.04 8.01
#